data_AF-A0A132PFN9-F1
#
_entry.id   AF-A0A132PFN9-F1
#
_cell.length_a   1.000
_cell.length_b   1.000
_cell.length_c   1.000
_cell.angle_alpha   90.00
_cell.angle_beta   90.00
_cell.angle_gamma   90.00
#
_symmetry.space_group_name_H-M   'P 1'
#
loop_
_entity.id
_entity.type
_entity.pdbx_description
1 polymer ?
#
loop_
_entity_poly.entity_id
_entity_poly.type
_entity_poly.pdbx_seq_one_letter_code
_entity_poly.pdbx_strand_id
1 'polypeptide(L)'
;MFESLFDIDPGASEQQLRALVEKYELLKPALAAAQARATALWDAKRRAREAADGVPAAKRGKGLAAEVALARREAPKKGDQYLGLAKALVHEMPHTLAALEAGMLSEWRATLIVRESAC
;
A
#
# COMPACT_ATOMS: atom_id res chain seq x y z
N MET A 1 -18.94 -19.16 8.05
CA MET A 1 -18.46 -18.46 9.26
C MET A 1 -17.28 -17.61 8.80
N PHE A 2 -17.38 -16.28 8.90
CA PHE A 2 -16.24 -15.42 8.55
C PHE A 2 -15.26 -15.47 9.72
N GLU A 3 -14.01 -15.83 9.46
CA GLU A 3 -12.94 -15.76 10.45
C GLU A 3 -12.70 -14.29 10.79
N SER A 4 -12.87 -13.93 12.06
CA SER A 4 -12.66 -12.56 12.53
C SER A 4 -11.18 -12.41 12.89
N LEU A 5 -10.47 -11.56 12.15
CA LEU A 5 -9.09 -11.22 12.49
C LEU A 5 -8.99 -10.35 13.77
N PHE A 6 -10.12 -9.75 14.18
CA PHE A 6 -10.19 -8.82 15.31
C PHE A 6 -11.48 -9.05 16.11
N ASP A 7 -11.38 -9.78 17.21
CA ASP A 7 -12.50 -9.96 18.13
C ASP A 7 -12.67 -8.75 19.04
N ILE A 8 -13.89 -8.23 19.11
CA ILE A 8 -14.27 -7.10 19.97
C ILE A 8 -15.18 -7.64 21.06
N ASP A 9 -14.73 -7.58 22.31
CA ASP A 9 -15.51 -7.99 23.47
C ASP A 9 -16.70 -7.03 23.69
N PRO A 10 -17.96 -7.50 23.62
CA PRO A 10 -19.14 -6.67 23.92
C PRO A 10 -19.18 -6.16 25.37
N GLY A 11 -18.45 -6.80 26.29
CA GLY A 11 -18.30 -6.38 27.68
C GLY A 11 -17.20 -5.34 27.93
N ALA A 12 -16.47 -4.92 26.90
CA ALA A 12 -15.39 -3.95 27.03
C ALA A 12 -15.89 -2.57 27.46
N SER A 13 -15.13 -1.90 28.33
CA SER A 13 -15.37 -0.51 28.72
C SER A 13 -15.06 0.46 27.58
N GLU A 14 -15.59 1.68 27.66
CA GLU A 14 -15.30 2.75 26.69
C GLU A 14 -13.78 3.01 26.54
N GLN A 15 -13.03 2.95 27.65
CA GLN A 15 -11.59 3.12 27.63
C GLN A 15 -10.88 1.99 26.87
N GLN A 16 -11.33 0.74 27.05
CA GLN A 16 -10.79 -0.41 26.33
C GLN A 16 -11.10 -0.31 24.82
N LEU A 17 -12.32 0.09 24.47
CA LEU A 17 -12.72 0.32 23.07
C LEU A 17 -11.88 1.43 22.42
N ARG A 18 -11.63 2.52 23.13
CA ARG A 18 -10.73 3.59 22.66
C ARG A 18 -9.31 3.07 22.41
N ALA A 19 -8.74 2.31 23.34
CA ALA A 19 -7.41 1.74 23.19
C ALA A 19 -7.32 0.78 21.98
N LEU A 20 -8.39 0.04 21.67
CA LEU A 20 -8.47 -0.78 20.46
C LEU A 20 -8.45 0.07 19.19
N VAL A 21 -9.21 1.18 19.15
CA VAL A 21 -9.18 2.11 18.01
C VAL A 21 -7.77 2.69 17.82
N GLU A 22 -7.13 3.15 18.89
CA GLU A 22 -5.75 3.66 18.85
C GLU A 22 -4.76 2.61 18.33
N LYS A 23 -4.89 1.36 18.79
CA LYS A 23 -4.10 0.23 18.26
C LYS A 23 -4.34 0.01 16.77
N TYR A 24 -5.59 0.01 16.32
CA TYR A 24 -5.92 -0.24 14.90
C TYR A 24 -5.46 0.89 13.99
N GLU A 25 -5.43 2.13 14.47
CA GLU A 25 -4.85 3.25 13.72
C GLU A 25 -3.33 3.14 13.54
N LEU A 26 -2.62 2.38 14.38
CA LEU A 26 -1.21 2.05 14.13
C LEU A 26 -1.05 0.89 13.12
N LEU A 27 -2.00 -0.04 13.09
CA LEU A 27 -1.95 -1.20 12.19
C LEU A 27 -2.28 -0.85 10.73
N LYS A 28 -3.27 0.02 10.49
CA LYS A 28 -3.66 0.47 9.14
C LYS A 28 -2.47 0.98 8.30
N PRO A 29 -1.69 1.96 8.77
CA PRO A 29 -0.58 2.50 7.99
C PRO A 29 0.57 1.49 7.83
N ALA A 30 0.83 0.64 8.83
CA ALA A 30 1.78 -0.46 8.70
C ALA A 30 1.38 -1.45 7.58
N LEU A 31 0.09 -1.81 7.49
CA LEU A 31 -0.44 -2.62 6.40
C LEU A 31 -0.31 -1.91 5.04
N ALA A 32 -0.58 -0.61 4.98
CA ALA A 32 -0.41 0.18 3.75
C ALA A 32 1.07 0.21 3.29
N ALA A 33 2.02 0.36 4.23
CA ALA A 33 3.45 0.28 3.94
C ALA A 33 3.86 -1.10 3.40
N ALA A 34 3.35 -2.18 4.00
CA ALA A 34 3.59 -3.54 3.52
C ALA A 34 3.03 -3.75 2.10
N GLN A 35 1.82 -3.25 1.82
CA GLN A 35 1.22 -3.28 0.48
C GLN A 35 2.05 -2.49 -0.54
N ALA A 36 2.58 -1.31 -0.16
CA ALA A 36 3.44 -0.52 -1.02
C ALA A 36 4.73 -1.28 -1.38
N ARG A 37 5.41 -1.88 -0.37
CA ARG A 37 6.60 -2.71 -0.59
C ARG A 37 6.32 -3.91 -1.50
N ALA A 38 5.24 -4.64 -1.24
CA ALA A 38 4.83 -5.77 -2.06
C ALA A 38 4.51 -5.36 -3.51
N THR A 39 3.83 -4.23 -3.69
CA THR A 39 3.50 -3.69 -5.02
C THR A 39 4.75 -3.29 -5.81
N ALA A 40 5.71 -2.60 -5.18
CA ALA A 40 6.97 -2.23 -5.82
C ALA A 40 7.80 -3.48 -6.21
N LEU A 41 7.85 -4.49 -5.34
CA LEU A 41 8.50 -5.76 -5.65
C LEU A 41 7.81 -6.50 -6.80
N TRP A 42 6.47 -6.44 -6.87
CA TRP A 42 5.72 -7.03 -7.98
C TRP A 42 6.04 -6.34 -9.31
N ASP A 43 6.12 -5.00 -9.35
CA ASP A 43 6.57 -4.26 -10.54
C ASP A 43 7.97 -4.67 -10.97
N ALA A 44 8.92 -4.73 -10.05
CA ALA A 44 10.29 -5.16 -10.33
C ALA A 44 10.33 -6.59 -10.91
N LYS A 45 9.62 -7.54 -10.30
CA LYS A 45 9.54 -8.93 -10.78
C LYS A 45 8.87 -9.04 -12.15
N ARG A 46 7.77 -8.30 -12.38
CA ARG A 46 7.05 -8.26 -13.65
C ARG A 46 7.96 -7.76 -14.77
N ARG A 47 8.63 -6.64 -14.55
CA ARG A 47 9.57 -6.04 -15.51
C ARG A 47 10.76 -6.94 -15.79
N ALA A 48 11.32 -7.58 -14.77
CA ALA A 48 12.44 -8.51 -14.93
C ALA A 48 12.05 -9.74 -15.77
N ARG A 49 10.90 -10.37 -15.48
CA ARG A 49 10.37 -11.49 -16.26
C ARG A 49 10.16 -11.08 -17.73
N GLU A 50 9.45 -9.98 -17.97
CA GLU A 50 9.18 -9.51 -19.33
C GLU A 50 10.45 -9.09 -20.08
N ALA A 51 11.49 -8.62 -19.38
CA ALA A 51 12.80 -8.39 -19.98
C ALA A 51 13.46 -9.69 -20.43
N ALA A 52 13.41 -10.74 -19.61
CA ALA A 52 13.92 -12.07 -19.96
C ALA A 52 13.15 -12.69 -21.14
N ASP A 53 11.85 -12.42 -21.24
CA ASP A 53 10.99 -12.86 -22.35
C ASP A 53 11.18 -12.02 -23.63
N GLY A 54 12.10 -11.05 -23.65
CA GLY A 54 12.38 -10.20 -24.81
C GLY A 54 11.32 -9.13 -25.09
N VAL A 55 10.41 -8.85 -24.14
CA VAL A 55 9.41 -7.79 -24.30
C VAL A 55 10.13 -6.43 -24.39
N PRO A 56 9.80 -5.58 -25.38
CA PRO A 56 10.38 -4.24 -25.48
C PRO A 56 10.17 -3.41 -24.22
N ALA A 57 11.17 -2.63 -23.80
CA ALA A 57 11.12 -1.86 -22.54
C ALA A 57 9.86 -0.99 -22.40
N ALA A 58 9.41 -0.36 -23.49
CA ALA A 58 8.21 0.47 -23.53
C ALA A 58 6.88 -0.29 -23.31
N LYS A 59 6.88 -1.62 -23.45
CA LYS A 59 5.70 -2.48 -23.25
C LYS A 59 5.69 -3.19 -21.90
N ARG A 60 6.77 -3.10 -21.11
CA ARG A 60 6.89 -3.79 -19.83
C ARG A 60 6.01 -3.17 -18.75
N GLY A 61 5.39 -4.00 -17.92
CA GLY A 61 4.47 -3.62 -16.85
C GLY A 61 3.08 -3.20 -17.35
N LYS A 62 2.78 -3.35 -18.64
CA LYS A 62 1.47 -2.97 -19.19
C LYS A 62 0.38 -3.79 -18.51
N GLY A 63 -0.62 -3.10 -17.96
CA GLY A 63 -1.76 -3.71 -17.25
C GLY A 63 -1.50 -3.99 -15.76
N LEU A 64 -0.26 -3.91 -15.27
CA LEU A 64 0.07 -4.20 -13.88
C LEU A 64 -0.69 -3.30 -12.89
N ALA A 65 -0.85 -2.02 -13.22
CA ALA A 65 -1.61 -1.07 -12.39
C ALA A 65 -3.04 -1.57 -12.13
N ALA A 66 -3.73 -2.06 -13.15
CA ALA A 66 -5.08 -2.61 -13.01
C ALA A 66 -5.08 -3.90 -12.16
N GLU A 67 -4.09 -4.78 -12.35
CA GLU A 67 -3.92 -5.99 -11.52
C GLU A 67 -3.72 -5.63 -10.03
N VAL A 68 -2.92 -4.59 -9.74
CA VAL A 68 -2.70 -4.07 -8.37
C VAL A 68 -4.00 -3.55 -7.77
N ALA A 69 -4.78 -2.75 -8.50
CA ALA A 69 -6.07 -2.26 -8.03
C ALA A 69 -7.03 -3.42 -7.72
N LEU A 70 -7.12 -4.42 -8.59
CA LEU A 70 -7.95 -5.60 -8.38
C LEU A 70 -7.51 -6.40 -7.14
N ALA A 71 -6.21 -6.58 -6.94
CA ALA A 71 -5.68 -7.24 -5.73
C ALA A 71 -6.04 -6.47 -4.44
N ARG A 72 -6.11 -5.13 -4.52
CA ARG A 72 -6.57 -4.24 -3.44
C ARG A 72 -8.09 -4.16 -3.33
N ARG A 73 -8.85 -4.85 -4.19
CA ARG A 73 -10.33 -4.80 -4.28
C ARG A 73 -10.88 -3.41 -4.62
N GLU A 74 -10.13 -2.68 -5.42
CA GLU A 74 -10.42 -1.32 -5.84
C GLU A 74 -10.74 -1.24 -7.34
N ALA A 75 -11.38 -0.14 -7.75
CA ALA A 75 -11.67 0.08 -9.17
C ALA A 75 -10.38 0.16 -9.99
N PRO A 76 -10.31 -0.45 -11.20
CA PRO A 76 -9.07 -0.48 -12.00
C PRO A 76 -8.42 0.90 -12.25
N LYS A 77 -9.24 1.96 -12.35
CA LYS A 77 -8.78 3.35 -12.50
C LYS A 77 -7.94 3.88 -11.33
N LYS A 78 -7.94 3.21 -10.18
CA LYS A 78 -7.09 3.52 -9.03
C LYS A 78 -5.70 2.87 -9.11
N GLY A 79 -5.48 2.00 -10.09
CA GLY A 79 -4.25 1.23 -10.25
C GLY A 79 -3.01 2.10 -10.35
N ASP A 80 -3.04 3.13 -11.20
CA ASP A 80 -1.89 4.02 -11.42
C ASP A 80 -1.54 4.79 -10.14
N GLN A 81 -2.55 5.17 -9.35
CA GLN A 81 -2.35 5.80 -8.05
C GLN A 81 -1.60 4.86 -7.09
N TYR A 82 -2.03 3.61 -6.94
CA TYR A 82 -1.39 2.67 -6.02
C TYR A 82 0.00 2.22 -6.49
N LEU A 83 0.16 1.95 -7.78
CA LEU A 83 1.45 1.55 -8.35
C LEU A 83 2.44 2.73 -8.29
N GLY A 84 2.00 3.94 -8.61
CA GLY A 84 2.81 5.17 -8.47
C GLY A 84 3.21 5.43 -7.04
N LEU A 85 2.26 5.39 -6.10
CA LEU A 85 2.52 5.56 -4.67
C LEU A 85 3.54 4.54 -4.15
N ALA A 86 3.38 3.27 -4.50
CA ALA A 86 4.29 2.21 -4.10
C ALA A 86 5.73 2.46 -4.58
N LYS A 87 5.89 2.83 -5.84
CA LYS A 87 7.20 3.12 -6.42
C LYS A 87 7.85 4.33 -5.77
N ALA A 88 7.11 5.44 -5.61
CA ALA A 88 7.62 6.64 -4.98
C ALA A 88 8.05 6.40 -3.52
N LEU A 89 7.21 5.75 -2.71
CA LEU A 89 7.55 5.46 -1.32
C LEU A 89 8.79 4.57 -1.18
N VAL A 90 8.94 3.56 -2.04
CA VAL A 90 10.05 2.58 -1.93
C VAL A 90 11.35 3.10 -2.53
N HIS A 91 11.30 3.82 -3.65
CA HIS A 91 12.49 4.19 -4.41
C HIS A 91 12.92 5.64 -4.24
N GLU A 92 12.00 6.54 -3.86
CA GLU A 92 12.24 7.98 -3.85
C GLU A 92 12.08 8.57 -2.44
N MET A 93 11.17 8.02 -1.62
CA MET A 93 10.80 8.58 -0.32
C MET A 93 10.88 7.57 0.84
N PRO A 94 12.05 6.94 1.09
CA PRO A 94 12.18 5.87 2.09
C PRO A 94 11.86 6.35 3.52
N HIS A 95 12.08 7.62 3.85
CA HIS A 95 11.71 8.18 5.16
C HIS A 95 10.20 8.36 5.31
N THR A 96 9.48 8.69 4.23
CA THR A 96 8.01 8.73 4.23
C THR A 96 7.45 7.32 4.38
N LEU A 97 8.06 6.32 3.73
CA LEU A 97 7.71 4.91 3.92
C LEU A 97 7.94 4.46 5.36
N ALA A 98 9.08 4.81 5.97
CA ALA A 98 9.37 4.46 7.36
C ALA A 98 8.38 5.12 8.34
N ALA A 99 8.01 6.38 8.11
CA ALA A 99 7.02 7.09 8.91
C ALA A 99 5.60 6.49 8.76
N LEU A 100 5.25 6.01 7.57
CA LEU A 100 4.02 5.25 7.33
C LEU A 100 4.07 3.90 8.05
N GLU A 101 5.18 3.16 7.94
CA GLU A 101 5.37 1.85 8.59
C GLU A 101 5.30 1.95 10.12
N ALA A 102 5.80 3.04 10.69
CA ALA A 102 5.74 3.34 12.13
C ALA A 102 4.39 3.93 12.60
N GLY A 103 3.43 4.15 11.69
CA GLY A 103 2.13 4.74 12.01
C GLY A 103 2.16 6.24 12.35
N MET A 104 3.26 6.94 12.07
CA MET A 104 3.35 8.40 12.22
C MET A 104 2.52 9.14 11.15
N LEU A 105 2.32 8.48 10.00
CA LEU A 105 1.49 8.98 8.89
C LEU A 105 0.39 7.97 8.59
N SER A 106 -0.78 8.46 8.17
CA SER A 106 -1.78 7.61 7.50
C SER A 106 -1.42 7.43 6.03
N GLU A 107 -1.96 6.39 5.38
CA GLU A 107 -1.80 6.18 3.92
C GLU A 107 -2.25 7.41 3.13
N TRP A 108 -3.33 8.06 3.55
CA TRP A 108 -3.79 9.30 2.93
C TRP A 108 -2.76 10.42 3.00
N ARG A 109 -2.13 10.64 4.17
CA ARG A 109 -1.08 11.66 4.33
C ARG A 109 0.16 11.32 3.50
N ALA A 110 0.57 10.06 3.47
CA ALA A 110 1.68 9.60 2.62
C ALA A 110 1.36 9.83 1.12
N THR A 111 0.12 9.59 0.70
CA THR A 111 -0.36 9.84 -0.66
C THR A 111 -0.28 11.33 -1.03
N LEU A 112 -0.69 12.21 -0.13
CA LEU A 112 -0.59 13.66 -0.35
C LEU A 112 0.87 14.10 -0.47
N ILE A 113 1.75 13.64 0.43
CA ILE A 113 3.18 13.96 0.37
C ILE A 113 3.77 13.58 -0.99
N VAL A 114 3.53 12.34 -1.46
CA VAL A 114 4.03 11.84 -2.75
C VAL A 114 3.45 12.63 -3.93
N ARG A 115 2.15 12.97 -3.87
CA ARG A 115 1.49 13.73 -4.93
C ARG A 115 2.07 15.13 -5.07
N GLU A 116 2.32 15.82 -3.95
CA GLU A 116 2.82 17.21 -3.96
C GLU A 116 4.34 17.30 -4.19
N SER A 117 5.07 16.19 -4.03
CA SER A 117 6.51 16.12 -4.34
C SER A 117 6.83 15.66 -5.75
N ALA A 118 5.83 15.23 -6.52
CA ALA A 118 6.02 14.82 -7.91
C ALA A 118 6.23 16.06 -8.80
N CYS A 119 7.47 16.28 -9.24
CA CYS A 119 7.85 17.34 -10.18
C CYS A 119 8.00 16.81 -11.62
#